data_AF-A0A965WJ72-F1
#
_entry.id   AF-A0A965WJ72-F1
#
_cell.length_a   1.000
_cell.length_b   1.000
_cell.length_c   1.000
_cell.angle_alpha   90.00
_cell.angle_beta   90.00
_cell.angle_gamma   90.00
#
_symmetry.space_group_name_H-M   'P 1'
#
loop_
_entity.id
_entity.type
_entity.pdbx_description
1 polymer ?
#
loop_
_entity_poly.entity_id
_entity_poly.type
_entity_poly.pdbx_seq_one_letter_code
_entity_poly.pdbx_strand_id
1 'polypeptide(L)' 'MLQENQDEVFDSLLSKFERSVLSAALEVTRGRKVEAATRLGIGRNTITRKLQELQIEV' A
#
# COMPACT_ATOMS: atom_id res chain seq x y z
N MET A 1 1.97 8.24 -19.25
CA MET A 1 2.90 7.23 -18.71
C MET A 1 3.38 6.28 -19.81
N LEU A 2 2.64 5.23 -20.19
CA LEU A 2 3.09 4.32 -21.27
C LEU A 2 3.18 4.99 -22.65
N GLN A 3 2.18 5.78 -23.03
CA GLN A 3 2.22 6.56 -24.27
C GLN A 3 3.21 7.74 -24.23
N GLU A 4 3.74 8.07 -23.06
CA GLU A 4 4.69 9.16 -22.84
C GLU A 4 6.15 8.67 -22.79
N ASN A 5 6.41 7.38 -23.13
CA ASN A 5 7.73 6.73 -23.03
C ASN A 5 8.38 6.89 -21.65
N GLN A 6 7.57 6.88 -20.59
CA GLN A 6 8.11 6.75 -19.24
C GLN A 6 8.53 5.30 -19.00
N ASP A 7 9.69 5.11 -18.42
CA ASP A 7 10.16 3.80 -17.96
C ASP A 7 9.53 3.45 -16.60
N GLU A 8 9.61 2.17 -16.21
CA GLU A 8 9.17 1.68 -14.88
C GLU A 8 7.70 1.98 -14.54
N VAL A 9 6.84 2.15 -15.55
CA VAL A 9 5.42 2.51 -15.36
C VAL A 9 4.69 1.49 -14.48
N PHE A 10 5.04 0.20 -14.62
CA PHE A 10 4.45 -0.86 -13.82
C PHE A 10 4.70 -0.64 -12.32
N ASP A 11 5.95 -0.40 -11.92
CA ASP A 11 6.32 -0.19 -10.51
C ASP A 11 5.73 1.11 -9.96
N SER A 12 5.64 2.15 -10.79
CA SER A 12 4.96 3.41 -10.44
C SER A 12 3.47 3.20 -10.16
N LEU A 13 2.77 2.47 -11.02
CA LEU A 13 1.36 2.17 -10.84
C LEU A 13 1.12 1.22 -9.67
N LEU A 14 1.97 0.21 -9.50
CA LEU A 14 1.91 -0.71 -8.38
C LEU A 14 2.07 0.05 -7.05
N SER A 15 3.03 0.98 -6.96
CA SER A 15 3.23 1.80 -5.76
C SER A 15 2.02 2.68 -5.44
N LYS A 16 1.38 3.26 -6.45
CA LYS A 16 0.14 4.05 -6.29
C LYS A 16 -1.03 3.19 -5.82
N PHE A 17 -1.16 2.00 -6.40
CA PHE A 17 -2.18 1.03 -6.01
C PHE A 17 -1.98 0.59 -4.55
N GLU A 18 -0.78 0.15 -4.19
CA GLU A 18 -0.45 -0.29 -2.83
C GLU A 18 -0.71 0.82 -1.81
N ARG A 19 -0.32 2.06 -2.11
CA ARG A 19 -0.60 3.20 -1.23
C ARG A 19 -2.09 3.39 -0.99
N SER A 20 -2.88 3.39 -2.06
CA SER A 20 -4.34 3.61 -1.97
C SER A 20 -5.02 2.51 -1.16
N VAL A 21 -4.66 1.25 -1.39
CA VAL A 21 -5.23 0.09 -0.68
C VAL A 21 -4.85 0.11 0.80
N LEU A 22 -3.58 0.38 1.13
CA LEU A 22 -3.11 0.40 2.51
C LEU A 22 -3.69 1.55 3.32
N SER A 23 -3.75 2.75 2.74
CA SER A 23 -4.38 3.91 3.38
C SER A 23 -5.87 3.64 3.66
N ALA A 24 -6.62 3.14 2.68
CA ALA A 24 -8.03 2.80 2.87
C ALA A 24 -8.23 1.72 3.95
N ALA A 25 -7.38 0.69 3.97
CA ALA A 25 -7.46 -0.35 4.98
C ALA A 25 -7.18 0.19 6.39
N LEU A 26 -6.21 1.08 6.54
CA LEU A 26 -5.91 1.73 7.81
C LEU A 26 -7.02 2.67 8.26
N GLU A 27 -7.62 3.43 7.35
CA GLU A 27 -8.75 4.31 7.67
C GLU A 27 -9.93 3.50 8.23
N VAL A 28 -10.30 2.42 7.55
CA VAL A 28 -11.38 1.52 7.99
C VAL A 28 -11.09 0.86 9.34
N THR A 29 -9.82 0.55 9.64
CA THR A 29 -9.43 -0.07 10.91
C THR A 29 -8.97 0.94 11.97
N ARG A 30 -9.10 2.25 11.71
CA ARG A 30 -8.66 3.33 12.60
C ARG A 30 -7.19 3.20 13.01
N GLY A 31 -6.32 2.95 12.03
CA GLY A 31 -4.88 2.80 12.19
C GLY A 31 -4.43 1.44 12.76
N ARG A 32 -5.33 0.49 13.01
CA ARG A 32 -4.96 -0.84 13.52
C ARG A 32 -4.36 -1.70 12.41
N LYS A 33 -3.02 -1.71 12.34
CA LYS A 33 -2.22 -2.43 11.32
C LYS A 33 -2.53 -3.93 11.24
N VAL A 34 -2.69 -4.60 12.38
CA VAL A 34 -2.98 -6.05 12.42
C VAL A 34 -4.35 -6.35 11.80
N GLU A 35 -5.36 -5.57 12.18
CA GLU A 35 -6.71 -5.73 11.64
C GLU A 35 -6.74 -5.39 10.14
N ALA A 36 -6.00 -4.35 9.72
CA ALA A 36 -5.88 -3.99 8.31
C ALA A 36 -5.24 -5.12 7.51
N ALA A 37 -4.16 -5.74 8.01
CA ALA A 37 -3.53 -6.89 7.37
C ALA A 37 -4.48 -8.08 7.25
N THR A 38 -5.21 -8.41 8.32
CA THR A 38 -6.22 -9.48 8.31
C THR A 38 -7.32 -9.21 7.29
N ARG A 39 -7.85 -7.98 7.22
CA ARG A 39 -8.88 -7.60 6.23
C ARG A 39 -8.37 -7.64 4.79
N LEU A 40 -7.12 -7.25 4.56
CA LEU A 40 -6.46 -7.31 3.26
C LEU A 40 -6.02 -8.73 2.88
N GLY A 41 -6.07 -9.70 3.79
CA GLY A 41 -5.60 -11.06 3.55
C GLY A 41 -4.08 -11.16 3.38
N ILE A 42 -3.32 -10.18 3.87
CA ILE A 42 -1.85 -10.15 3.80
C ILE A 42 -1.23 -10.38 5.18
N GLY A 43 0.01 -10.84 5.21
CA GLY A 43 0.74 -11.02 6.44
C GLY A 43 0.96 -9.69 7.20
N ARG A 44 0.91 -9.74 8.53
CA ARG A 44 1.27 -8.63 9.44
C ARG A 44 2.65 -8.01 9.11
N ASN A 45 3.61 -8.84 8.74
CA ASN A 45 4.96 -8.36 8.41
C ASN A 45 4.97 -7.64 7.06
N THR A 46 4.17 -8.12 6.11
CA THR A 46 3.99 -7.48 4.81
C THR A 46 3.40 -6.09 4.95
N ILE A 47 2.34 -5.93 5.76
CA ILE A 47 1.75 -4.59 5.96
C ILE A 47 2.76 -3.64 6.61
N THR A 48 3.52 -4.11 7.61
CA THR A 48 4.49 -3.27 8.30
C THR A 48 5.59 -2.80 7.36
N ARG A 49 6.16 -3.73 6.57
CA ARG A 49 7.17 -3.43 5.56
C ARG A 49 6.63 -2.46 4.52
N LYS A 50 5.43 -2.70 3.98
CA LYS A 50 4.84 -1.85 2.94
C LYS A 50 4.51 -0.45 3.42
N LEU A 51 4.05 -0.28 4.66
CA LEU A 51 3.82 1.05 5.23
C LEU A 51 5.13 1.85 5.37
N GLN A 52 6.23 1.19 5.71
CA GLN A 52 7.55 1.82 5.77
C GLN A 52 8.10 2.18 4.38
N GLU A 53 8.07 1.23 3.45
CA GLU A 53 8.52 1.43 2.06
C GLU A 53 7.76 2.57 1.37
N LEU A 54 6.45 2.66 1.62
CA LEU A 54 5.58 3.67 1.04
C LEU A 54 5.48 4.92 1.93
N GLN A 55 6.18 5.03 3.05
CA GLN A 55 6.10 6.20 3.94
C GLN A 55 4.65 6.61 4.26
N ILE A 56 3.80 5.64 4.58
CA ILE A 56 2.39 5.90 4.94
C ILE A 56 2.34 6.11 6.45
N GLU A 57 2.02 7.34 6.85
CA GLU A 57 1.79 7.68 8.26
C GLU A 57 0.43 7.12 8.71
N VAL A 58 0.40 6.63 9.96
CA VAL A 58 -0.76 5.95 10.57
C VAL A 58 -1.21 6.73 11.79
#